data_AF-A0A9E3ATU2-F1
#
_entry.id   AF-A0A9E3ATU2-F1
#
_cell.length_a   1.000
_cell.length_b   1.000
_cell.length_c   1.000
_cell.angle_alpha   90.00
_cell.angle_beta   90.00
_cell.angle_gamma   90.00
#
_symmetry.space_group_name_H-M   'P 1'
#
loop_
_entity.id
_entity.type
_entity.pdbx_description
1 polymer ?
#
loop_
_entity_poly.entity_id
_entity_poly.type
_entity_poly.pdbx_seq_one_letter_code
_entity_poly.pdbx_strand_id
1 'polypeptide(L)'
;MDAQLPPALARWLAANVRGGTCRRRRAANGSDAAIWSHALASSSVIVTKDEDFAQRKVLAKNGPVVIWIRLPNTRRRDLLAWFATLLPDIMAAIACGDSLVEVT
;
A
#
# COMPACT_ATOMS: atom_id res chain seq x y z
N MET A 1 2.41 13.95 -10.44
CA MET A 1 1.30 14.35 -9.54
C MET A 1 1.53 13.68 -8.19
N ASP A 2 1.44 14.41 -7.08
CA ASP A 2 1.90 13.96 -5.76
C ASP A 2 1.09 12.75 -5.22
N ALA A 3 1.66 11.55 -5.34
CA ALA A 3 1.07 10.28 -4.89
C ALA A 3 1.25 10.02 -3.38
N GLN A 4 1.24 11.06 -2.55
CA GLN A 4 1.41 10.89 -1.11
C GLN A 4 0.11 10.39 -0.46
N LEU A 5 0.22 9.23 0.18
CA LEU A 5 -0.81 8.74 1.08
C LEU A 5 -1.11 9.75 2.19
N PRO A 6 -2.40 9.97 2.51
CA PRO A 6 -2.79 10.71 3.69
C PRO A 6 -2.02 10.18 4.92
N PRO A 7 -1.31 11.03 5.67
CA PRO A 7 -0.54 10.62 6.86
C PRO A 7 -1.39 9.90 7.91
N ALA A 8 -2.71 10.13 7.86
CA ALA A 8 -3.73 9.46 8.65
C ALA A 8 -3.80 7.96 8.38
N LEU A 9 -3.93 7.60 7.10
CA LEU A 9 -4.11 6.23 6.67
C LEU A 9 -2.83 5.44 6.93
N ALA A 10 -1.67 6.03 6.65
CA ALA A 10 -0.39 5.39 6.95
C ALA A 10 -0.22 5.08 8.45
N ARG A 11 -0.64 6.00 9.34
CA ARG A 11 -0.61 5.75 10.80
C ARG A 11 -1.60 4.67 11.21
N TRP A 12 -2.79 4.69 10.64
CA TRP A 12 -3.82 3.69 10.94
C TRP A 12 -3.39 2.30 10.47
N LEU A 13 -2.84 2.17 9.26
CA LEU A 13 -2.29 0.92 8.75
C LEU A 13 -1.11 0.43 9.59
N ALA A 14 -0.19 1.31 9.99
CA ALA A 14 0.91 0.93 10.87
C ALA A 14 0.43 0.41 12.25
N ALA A 15 -0.74 0.87 12.71
CA ALA A 15 -1.34 0.41 13.97
C ALA A 15 -2.14 -0.91 13.83
N ASN A 16 -2.73 -1.18 12.64
CA ASN A 16 -3.63 -2.32 12.42
C ASN A 16 -2.97 -3.47 11.64
N VAL A 17 -1.98 -3.18 10.80
CA VAL A 17 -1.24 -4.16 9.98
C VAL A 17 0.07 -4.49 10.69
N ARG A 18 0.14 -5.68 11.30
CA ARG A 18 1.36 -6.24 11.89
C ARG A 18 2.27 -6.73 10.76
N GLY A 19 2.94 -5.80 10.09
CA GLY A 19 3.81 -6.03 8.94
C GLY A 19 4.13 -4.68 8.35
N GLY A 20 5.27 -4.11 8.74
CA GLY A 20 5.57 -2.68 8.66
C GLY A 20 5.11 -2.04 7.34
N THR A 21 4.16 -1.12 7.40
CA THR A 21 3.66 -0.44 6.20
C THR A 21 4.76 0.48 5.67
N CYS A 22 5.33 0.14 4.51
CA CYS A 22 6.28 1.02 3.83
C CYS A 22 5.54 2.19 3.20
N ARG A 23 5.40 3.28 3.94
CA ARG A 23 4.92 4.55 3.40
C ARG A 23 6.03 5.16 2.53
N ARG A 24 5.75 5.42 1.25
CA ARG A 24 6.51 6.39 0.46
C ARG A 24 6.27 7.78 1.04
N ARG A 25 7.03 8.11 2.08
CA ARG A 25 7.41 9.51 2.31
C ARG A 25 8.17 9.89 1.04
N ARG A 26 7.96 11.06 0.45
CA ARG A 26 8.97 11.63 -0.46
C ARG A 26 10.19 11.90 0.42
N ALA A 27 10.91 10.86 0.81
CA ALA A 27 12.26 10.98 1.29
C ALA A 27 13.00 11.44 0.06
N ALA A 28 13.63 12.60 0.15
CA ALA A 28 14.26 13.31 -0.96
C ALA A 28 15.36 12.51 -1.71
N ASN A 29 15.57 11.22 -1.42
CA ASN A 29 16.60 10.36 -2.02
C ASN A 29 16.29 8.84 -1.99
N GLY A 30 15.06 8.41 -1.70
CA GLY A 30 14.72 6.98 -1.68
C GLY A 30 14.17 6.51 -3.03
N SER A 31 14.99 5.85 -3.87
CA SER A 31 14.54 5.29 -5.15
C SER A 31 13.40 4.28 -4.96
N ASP A 32 12.41 4.25 -5.86
CA ASP A 32 11.26 3.33 -5.77
C ASP A 32 11.70 1.85 -5.71
N ALA A 33 12.87 1.53 -6.28
CA ALA A 33 13.52 0.23 -6.13
C ALA A 33 13.96 -0.10 -4.69
N ALA A 34 14.43 0.88 -3.91
CA ALA A 34 14.81 0.66 -2.51
C ALA A 34 13.58 0.39 -1.64
N ILE A 35 12.47 1.09 -1.88
CA ILE A 35 11.19 0.82 -1.20
C ILE A 35 10.71 -0.60 -1.54
N TRP A 36 10.79 -0.98 -2.81
CA TRP A 36 10.44 -2.33 -3.27
C TRP A 36 11.28 -3.42 -2.59
N SER A 37 12.61 -3.27 -2.61
CA SER A 37 13.52 -4.23 -1.99
C SER A 37 13.36 -4.29 -0.48
N HIS A 38 13.15 -3.16 0.18
CA HIS A 38 12.91 -3.14 1.62
C HIS A 38 11.59 -3.82 1.98
N ALA A 39 10.53 -3.57 1.21
CA ALA A 39 9.24 -4.20 1.44
C ALA A 39 9.29 -5.71 1.18
N LEU A 40 10.03 -6.13 0.15
CA LEU A 40 10.27 -7.54 -0.14
C LEU A 40 11.05 -8.22 0.99
N ALA A 41 12.14 -7.60 1.45
CA ALA A 41 12.99 -8.15 2.51
C ALA A 41 12.30 -8.23 3.87
N SER A 42 11.36 -7.32 4.14
CA SER A 42 10.63 -7.26 5.42
C SER A 42 9.26 -7.93 5.37
N SER A 43 8.92 -8.59 4.23
CA SER A 43 7.57 -9.12 3.95
C SER A 43 6.46 -8.09 4.23
N SER A 44 6.75 -6.83 3.91
CA SER A 44 5.88 -5.69 4.14
C SER A 44 4.95 -5.46 2.95
N VAL A 45 3.78 -4.90 3.25
CA VAL A 45 2.82 -4.46 2.24
C VAL A 45 3.14 -3.02 1.82
N ILE A 46 3.23 -2.79 0.51
CA ILE A 46 3.32 -1.46 -0.08
C ILE A 46 1.90 -0.96 -0.30
N VAL A 47 1.56 0.15 0.33
CA VAL A 47 0.31 0.86 0.03
C VAL A 47 0.67 2.10 -0.76
N THR A 48 -0.05 2.40 -1.83
CA THR A 48 0.26 3.49 -2.75
C THR A 48 -0.98 3.98 -3.50
N LYS A 49 -0.98 5.26 -3.90
CA LYS A 49 -1.92 5.79 -4.91
C LYS A 49 -1.27 5.88 -6.30
N ASP A 50 0.05 5.67 -6.33
CA ASP A 50 0.86 5.75 -7.54
C ASP A 50 0.68 4.48 -8.37
N GLU A 51 0.23 4.65 -9.61
CA GLU A 51 0.03 3.55 -10.55
C GLU A 51 1.35 2.83 -10.87
N ASP A 52 2.48 3.53 -10.82
CA ASP A 52 3.80 3.00 -11.15
C ASP A 52 4.14 1.74 -10.35
N PHE A 53 3.73 1.67 -9.08
CA PHE A 53 3.94 0.50 -8.23
C PHE A 53 3.00 -0.66 -8.57
N ALA A 54 1.76 -0.36 -8.96
CA ALA A 54 0.81 -1.36 -9.41
C ALA A 54 1.28 -1.97 -10.73
N GLN A 55 1.65 -1.15 -11.71
CA GLN A 55 2.23 -1.59 -12.98
C GLN A 55 3.52 -2.38 -12.77
N ARG A 56 4.42 -1.90 -11.90
CA ARG A 56 5.64 -2.64 -11.54
C ARG A 56 5.33 -4.01 -10.95
N LYS A 57 4.25 -4.13 -10.17
CA LYS A 57 3.81 -5.41 -9.62
C LYS A 57 3.19 -6.34 -10.67
N VAL A 58 2.42 -5.81 -11.61
CA VAL A 58 1.92 -6.58 -12.76
C VAL A 58 3.09 -7.14 -13.58
N LEU A 59 4.15 -6.35 -13.77
CA LEU A 59 5.35 -6.76 -14.51
C LEU A 59 6.26 -7.71 -13.71
N ALA A 60 6.25 -7.63 -12.38
CA ALA A 60 7.09 -8.43 -11.50
C ALA A 60 6.40 -9.75 -11.09
N LYS A 61 6.90 -10.89 -11.58
CA LYS A 61 6.41 -12.23 -11.19
C LYS A 61 6.40 -12.44 -9.67
N ASN A 62 7.43 -11.98 -8.98
CA ASN A 62 7.54 -12.03 -7.52
C ASN A 62 7.81 -10.62 -6.98
N GLY A 63 7.17 -10.28 -5.87
CA GLY A 63 7.28 -8.96 -5.27
C GLY A 63 6.41 -8.81 -4.03
N PRO A 64 6.63 -7.75 -3.24
CA PRO A 64 5.79 -7.45 -2.10
C PRO A 64 4.34 -7.26 -2.53
N VAL A 65 3.42 -7.39 -1.58
CA VAL A 65 2.02 -7.07 -1.81
C VAL A 65 1.92 -5.57 -2.08
N VAL A 66 1.21 -5.19 -3.14
CA VAL A 66 0.90 -3.80 -3.45
C VAL A 66 -0.59 -3.57 -3.30
N ILE A 67 -0.98 -2.63 -2.44
CA ILE A 67 -2.35 -2.12 -2.31
C ILE A 67 -2.41 -0.79 -3.04
N TRP A 68 -3.16 -0.75 -4.15
CA TRP A 68 -3.34 0.45 -4.96
C TRP A 68 -4.68 1.13 -4.66
N ILE A 69 -4.62 2.36 -4.15
CA ILE A 69 -5.81 3.11 -3.73
C ILE A 69 -6.23 4.09 -4.82
N ARG A 70 -7.37 3.81 -5.46
CA ARG A 70 -8.02 4.66 -6.46
C ARG A 70 -9.16 5.50 -5.92
N LEU A 71 -9.19 5.75 -4.62
CA LEU A 71 -10.18 6.63 -4.02
C LEU A 71 -9.92 8.12 -4.33
N PRO A 72 -10.98 8.91 -4.57
CA PRO A 72 -10.89 10.36 -4.54
C PRO A 72 -10.43 10.84 -3.14
N ASN A 73 -9.94 12.07 -3.05
CA ASN A 73 -9.51 12.65 -1.77
C ASN A 73 -10.74 12.98 -0.90
N THR A 74 -11.38 11.95 -0.37
CA THR A 74 -12.53 12.02 0.53
C THR A 74 -12.06 12.40 1.94
N ARG A 75 -13.02 12.83 2.76
CA ARG A 75 -12.79 13.14 4.18
C ARG A 75 -12.06 11.98 4.86
N ARG A 76 -10.98 12.33 5.57
CA ARG A 76 -10.07 11.42 6.27
C ARG A 76 -10.77 10.31 7.07
N ARG A 77 -11.89 10.63 7.74
CA ARG A 77 -12.63 9.68 8.60
C ARG A 77 -13.34 8.60 7.78
N ASP A 78 -13.95 8.97 6.66
CA ASP A 78 -14.76 8.06 5.84
C ASP A 78 -13.82 7.10 5.10
N LEU A 79 -12.67 7.61 4.65
CA LEU A 79 -11.60 6.80 4.08
C LEU A 79 -11.06 5.75 5.06
N LEU A 80 -10.87 6.12 6.34
CA LEU A 80 -10.39 5.19 7.37
C LEU A 80 -11.44 4.12 7.71
N ALA A 81 -12.70 4.50 7.89
CA ALA A 81 -13.78 3.57 8.19
C ALA A 81 -13.95 2.55 7.05
N TRP A 82 -13.92 3.02 5.81
CA TRP A 82 -14.01 2.15 4.65
C TRP A 82 -12.79 1.22 4.50
N PHE A 83 -11.57 1.75 4.73
CA PHE A 83 -10.37 0.91 4.76
C PHE A 83 -10.43 -0.16 5.85
N ALA A 84 -11.03 0.15 7.00
CA ALA A 84 -11.21 -0.81 8.08
C ALA A 84 -12.13 -1.96 7.68
N THR A 85 -13.17 -1.69 6.89
CA THR A 85 -14.08 -2.71 6.36
C THR A 85 -13.40 -3.59 5.31
N LEU A 86 -12.52 -3.02 4.48
CA LEU A 86 -11.80 -3.77 3.44
C LEU A 86 -10.55 -4.50 3.95
N LEU A 87 -9.99 -4.09 5.09
CA LEU A 87 -8.76 -4.69 5.61
C LEU A 87 -8.83 -6.22 5.75
N PRO A 88 -9.92 -6.84 6.26
CA PRO A 88 -10.04 -8.29 6.33
C PRO A 88 -10.00 -8.95 4.95
N ASP A 89 -10.69 -8.38 3.96
CA ASP A 89 -10.74 -8.89 2.59
C ASP A 89 -9.38 -8.79 1.91
N ILE A 90 -8.68 -7.67 2.10
CA ILE A 90 -7.32 -7.46 1.61
C ILE A 90 -6.38 -8.51 2.24
N MET A 91 -6.47 -8.73 3.55
CA MET A 91 -5.65 -9.73 4.24
C MET A 91 -5.97 -11.15 3.77
N ALA A 92 -7.24 -11.47 3.49
CA ALA A 92 -7.65 -12.75 2.93
C ALA A 92 -7.10 -12.95 1.51
N ALA A 93 -7.17 -11.93 0.66
CA ALA A 93 -6.59 -11.94 -0.68
C ALA A 93 -5.07 -12.19 -0.63
N ILE A 94 -4.37 -11.47 0.26
CA ILE A 94 -2.93 -11.67 0.50
C ILE A 94 -2.62 -13.09 0.95
N ALA A 95 -3.41 -13.65 1.87
CA ALA A 95 -3.25 -15.01 2.35
C ALA A 95 -3.55 -16.06 1.25
N CYS A 96 -4.42 -15.73 0.30
CA CYS A 96 -4.72 -16.54 -0.88
C CYS A 96 -3.57 -16.51 -1.92
N GLY A 97 -2.63 -15.56 -1.81
CA GLY A 97 -1.51 -15.37 -2.73
C GLY A 97 -1.66 -14.16 -3.65
N ASP A 98 -2.72 -13.37 -3.49
CA ASP A 98 -2.87 -12.12 -4.24
C ASP A 98 -1.85 -11.11 -3.76
N SER A 99 -1.11 -10.60 -4.72
CA SER A 99 0.01 -9.70 -4.44
C SER A 99 -0.19 -8.31 -5.03
N LEU A 100 -1.31 -8.08 -5.72
CA LEU A 100 -1.80 -6.76 -6.11
C LEU A 100 -3.29 -6.68 -5.74
N VAL A 101 -3.64 -5.74 -4.88
CA VAL A 101 -5.03 -5.49 -4.48
C VAL A 101 -5.41 -4.07 -4.86
N GLU A 102 -6.37 -3.94 -5.76
CA GLU A 102 -6.93 -2.65 -6.15
C GLU A 102 -8.10 -2.28 -5.24
N VAL A 103 -8.09 -1.04 -4.78
CA VAL A 103 -9.03 -0.50 -3.81
C VAL A 103 -9.67 0.74 -4.43
N THR A 104 -10.91 0.60 -4.89
CA THR A 104 -11.69 1.60 -5.65
C THR A 104 -12.96 2.02 -4.94
#